data_AF-A0A4Y9RMU9-F1
#
_entry.id   AF-A0A4Y9RMU9-F1
#
_cell.length_a   1.000
_cell.length_b   1.000
_cell.length_c   1.000
_cell.angle_alpha   90.00
_cell.angle_beta   90.00
_cell.angle_gamma   90.00
#
_symmetry.space_group_name_H-M   'P 1'
#
loop_
_entity.id
_entity.type
_entity.pdbx_description
1 polymer ?
#
loop_
_entity_poly.entity_id
_entity_poly.type
_entity_poly.pdbx_seq_one_letter_code
_entity_poly.pdbx_strand_id
1 'polypeptide(L)'
;MDIEFGDAAQLDTRGTGWFVGYSDWVRDASPTLRYMPHRTRAQTLCMKWMQHETGDPNGTGKPRSEGRTMSILVSERGRFRLQFSRHEHFPPGDTVEHVLERHGHFCAWGEGIFHRWYADEACTLLTLRWIPESGRA
;
A
#
# COMPACT_ATOMS: atom_id res chain seq x y z
N MET A 1 6.12 12.58 -1.80
CA MET A 1 6.14 11.28 -2.52
C MET A 1 4.70 10.85 -2.68
N ASP A 2 4.37 10.07 -3.71
CA ASP A 2 3.01 9.51 -3.86
C ASP A 2 2.82 8.35 -2.88
N ILE A 3 2.56 8.69 -1.61
CA ILE A 3 2.37 7.75 -0.51
C ILE A 3 1.19 8.22 0.32
N GLU A 4 0.38 7.26 0.75
CA GLU A 4 -0.78 7.45 1.58
C GLU A 4 -0.73 6.48 2.76
N PHE A 5 -1.15 6.96 3.92
CA PHE A 5 -1.30 6.18 5.15
C PHE A 5 -2.72 6.34 5.66
N GLY A 6 -3.31 5.26 6.17
CA GLY A 6 -4.66 5.35 6.72
C GLY A 6 -5.10 4.09 7.44
N ASP A 7 -6.35 4.14 7.88
CA ASP A 7 -7.04 3.05 8.58
C ASP A 7 -8.33 2.74 7.82
N ALA A 8 -8.44 1.52 7.28
CA ALA A 8 -9.60 1.09 6.51
C ALA A 8 -10.91 1.13 7.32
N ALA A 9 -10.84 1.03 8.65
CA ALA A 9 -12.01 1.14 9.53
C ALA A 9 -12.51 2.59 9.67
N GLN A 10 -11.65 3.58 9.38
CA GLN A 10 -11.98 5.01 9.49
C GLN A 10 -12.39 5.64 8.15
N LEU A 11 -12.28 4.90 7.05
CA LEU A 11 -12.72 5.38 5.74
C LEU A 11 -14.24 5.41 5.69
N ASP A 12 -14.82 6.56 5.32
CA ASP A 12 -16.22 6.61 4.93
C ASP A 12 -16.38 5.87 3.59
N THR A 13 -16.77 4.60 3.67
CA THR A 13 -17.10 3.79 2.49
C THR A 13 -18.60 3.87 2.15
N ARG A 14 -19.39 4.69 2.85
CA ARG A 14 -20.86 4.77 2.81
C ARG A 14 -21.54 3.39 2.76
N GLY A 15 -21.03 2.45 3.55
CA GLY A 15 -21.56 1.10 3.69
C GLY A 15 -21.25 0.15 2.53
N THR A 16 -20.46 0.58 1.54
CA THR A 16 -20.11 -0.25 0.38
C THR A 16 -18.89 -1.13 0.62
N GLY A 17 -18.03 -0.76 1.58
CA GLY A 17 -16.75 -1.42 1.84
C GLY A 17 -15.65 -1.17 0.79
N TRP A 18 -15.93 -0.43 -0.29
CA TRP A 18 -14.94 -0.15 -1.34
C TRP A 18 -14.07 1.06 -0.97
N PHE A 19 -12.76 0.84 -0.89
CA PHE A 19 -11.76 1.92 -0.78
C PHE A 19 -10.63 1.84 -1.83
N VAL A 20 -10.63 0.75 -2.62
CA VAL A 20 -9.91 0.60 -3.89
C VAL A 20 -10.91 0.06 -4.90
N GLY A 21 -11.10 0.73 -6.03
CA GLY A 21 -12.14 0.30 -6.97
C GLY A 21 -12.42 1.29 -8.09
N TYR A 22 -13.46 1.03 -8.88
CA TYR A 22 -13.77 1.73 -10.13
C TYR A 22 -15.10 2.49 -10.14
N SER A 23 -15.83 2.48 -9.03
CA SER A 23 -17.12 3.15 -8.94
C SER A 23 -16.96 4.66 -8.75
N ASP A 24 -17.97 5.40 -9.17
CA ASP A 24 -18.11 6.85 -8.95
C ASP A 24 -17.97 7.20 -7.47
N TRP A 25 -18.38 6.27 -6.60
CA TRP A 25 -18.16 6.36 -5.16
C TRP A 25 -16.68 6.50 -4.79
N VAL A 26 -15.82 5.61 -5.29
CA VAL A 26 -14.37 5.66 -5.03
C VAL A 26 -13.74 6.91 -5.66
N ARG A 27 -14.33 7.44 -6.75
CA ARG A 27 -13.84 8.67 -7.40
C ARG A 27 -14.16 9.93 -6.60
N ASP A 28 -15.37 10.03 -6.07
CA ASP A 28 -15.94 11.28 -5.58
C ASP A 28 -15.90 11.39 -4.04
N ALA A 29 -15.63 10.30 -3.30
CA ALA A 29 -15.75 10.27 -1.84
C ALA A 29 -14.52 10.77 -1.06
N SER A 30 -13.32 10.79 -1.65
CA SER A 30 -12.15 11.47 -1.10
C SER A 30 -11.00 11.47 -2.12
N PRO A 31 -10.13 12.50 -2.16
CA PRO A 31 -8.88 12.46 -2.93
C PRO A 31 -7.95 11.29 -2.51
N THR A 32 -8.21 10.65 -1.38
CA THR A 32 -7.45 9.51 -0.85
C THR A 32 -7.98 8.14 -1.30
N LEU A 33 -9.11 8.07 -2.01
CA LEU A 33 -9.65 6.80 -2.49
C LEU A 33 -9.03 6.39 -3.82
N ARG A 34 -8.69 5.09 -3.94
CA ARG A 34 -7.88 4.57 -5.05
C ARG A 34 -8.76 4.24 -6.25
N TYR A 35 -9.25 5.29 -6.89
CA TYR A 35 -10.04 5.18 -8.11
C TYR A 35 -9.19 4.58 -9.22
N MET A 36 -9.71 3.51 -9.81
CA MET A 36 -9.24 2.88 -11.02
C MET A 36 -10.37 3.00 -12.03
N PRO A 37 -10.30 3.88 -13.04
CA PRO A 37 -11.42 4.05 -13.96
C PRO A 37 -11.82 2.71 -14.60
N HIS A 38 -13.11 2.41 -14.69
CA HIS A 38 -13.60 1.12 -15.18
C HIS A 38 -13.16 0.77 -16.61
N ARG A 39 -12.79 1.79 -17.41
CA ARG A 39 -12.26 1.62 -18.77
C ARG A 39 -10.74 1.46 -18.82
N THR A 40 -10.05 1.77 -17.73
CA THR A 40 -8.60 1.62 -17.63
C THR A 40 -8.29 0.15 -17.32
N ARG A 41 -7.43 -0.47 -18.13
CA ARG A 41 -6.95 -1.82 -17.85
C ARG A 41 -5.84 -1.76 -16.80
N ALA A 42 -5.75 -2.82 -15.99
CA ALA A 42 -4.62 -3.04 -15.09
C ALA A 42 -3.75 -4.16 -15.67
N GLN A 43 -2.46 -3.92 -15.74
CA GLN A 43 -1.46 -4.96 -15.97
C GLN A 43 -0.90 -5.43 -14.63
N THR A 44 -0.44 -6.68 -14.60
CA THR A 44 0.34 -7.22 -13.48
C THR A 44 -0.38 -7.06 -12.13
N LEU A 45 -1.71 -7.27 -12.13
CA LEU A 45 -2.48 -7.31 -10.89
C LEU A 45 -2.03 -8.53 -10.09
N CYS A 46 -1.41 -8.28 -8.95
CA CYS A 46 -0.94 -9.31 -8.05
C CYS A 46 -1.48 -9.06 -6.65
N MET A 47 -1.89 -10.15 -6.00
CA MET A 47 -2.26 -10.16 -4.59
C MET A 47 -1.35 -11.12 -3.85
N LYS A 48 -0.85 -10.68 -2.69
CA LYS A 48 -0.03 -11.49 -1.80
C LYS A 48 -0.64 -11.45 -0.40
N TRP A 49 -0.92 -12.62 0.16
CA TRP A 49 -1.19 -12.82 1.57
C TRP A 49 0.07 -13.42 2.19
N MET A 50 0.66 -12.76 3.19
CA MET A 50 1.87 -13.25 3.82
C MET A 50 1.84 -13.04 5.33
N GLN A 51 2.08 -14.12 6.06
CA GLN A 51 2.43 -14.06 7.46
C GLN A 51 3.94 -13.78 7.56
N HIS A 52 4.28 -12.79 8.35
CA HIS A 52 5.64 -12.37 8.66
C HIS A 52 5.91 -12.70 10.13
N GLU A 53 7.00 -13.42 10.39
CA GLU A 53 7.49 -13.63 11.75
C GLU A 53 8.25 -12.38 12.24
N THR A 54 8.38 -12.22 13.56
CA THR A 54 9.19 -11.16 14.14
C THR A 54 10.62 -11.23 13.61
N GLY A 55 11.12 -10.10 13.09
CA GLY A 55 12.46 -10.00 12.52
C GLY A 55 12.63 -10.63 11.14
N ASP A 56 11.54 -10.87 10.39
CA ASP A 56 11.60 -11.44 9.04
C ASP A 56 12.66 -10.71 8.16
N PRO A 57 13.67 -11.46 7.63
CA PRO A 57 14.83 -10.88 6.95
C PRO A 57 14.53 -10.39 5.53
N ASN A 58 13.35 -10.72 4.98
CA ASN A 58 13.02 -10.43 3.60
C ASN A 58 12.59 -8.98 3.37
N GLY A 59 12.73 -8.11 4.37
CA GLY A 59 12.27 -6.72 4.37
C GLY A 59 12.97 -5.77 3.43
N THR A 60 14.22 -6.08 3.07
CA THR A 60 15.12 -5.18 2.35
C THR A 60 15.37 -5.61 0.90
N GLY A 61 16.05 -4.77 0.12
CA GLY A 61 16.46 -5.10 -1.26
C GLY A 61 15.29 -5.24 -2.23
N LYS A 62 14.17 -4.56 -1.98
CA LYS A 62 13.02 -4.58 -2.89
C LYS A 62 13.29 -3.70 -4.11
N PRO A 63 12.84 -4.11 -5.31
CA PRO A 63 12.91 -3.26 -6.47
C PRO A 63 12.08 -2.00 -6.25
N ARG A 64 12.43 -0.93 -6.97
CA ARG A 64 11.62 0.28 -7.05
C ARG A 64 10.23 -0.08 -7.56
N SER A 65 9.19 0.51 -6.97
CA SER A 65 7.81 0.27 -7.43
C SER A 65 7.61 0.74 -8.87
N GLU A 66 6.99 -0.11 -9.69
CA GLU A 66 6.68 0.15 -11.11
C GLU A 66 5.23 0.60 -11.33
N GLY A 67 4.40 0.55 -10.30
CA GLY A 67 2.99 0.92 -10.35
C GLY A 67 2.44 1.17 -8.95
N ARG A 68 1.13 1.03 -8.80
CA ARG A 68 0.46 1.20 -7.51
C ARG A 68 0.64 -0.03 -6.65
N THR A 69 0.95 0.18 -5.38
CA THR A 69 1.04 -0.86 -4.36
C THR A 69 0.24 -0.44 -3.13
N MET A 70 -0.41 -1.40 -2.48
CA MET A 70 -1.05 -1.20 -1.18
C MET A 70 -0.73 -2.40 -0.29
N SER A 71 -0.38 -2.15 0.96
CA SER A 71 -0.25 -3.18 2.00
C SER A 71 -1.14 -2.82 3.17
N ILE A 72 -1.95 -3.76 3.63
CA ILE A 72 -2.87 -3.62 4.77
C ILE A 72 -2.61 -4.71 5.81
N LEU A 73 -2.55 -4.31 7.08
CA LEU A 73 -2.44 -5.21 8.22
C LEU A 73 -3.80 -5.88 8.46
N VAL A 74 -3.84 -7.19 8.29
CA VAL A 74 -5.08 -8.00 8.42
C VAL A 74 -5.09 -8.90 9.64
N SER A 75 -4.00 -8.93 10.42
CA SER A 75 -4.00 -9.57 11.73
C SER A 75 -4.48 -8.59 12.81
N GLU A 76 -5.13 -9.13 13.85
CA GLU A 76 -5.59 -8.36 15.03
C GLU A 76 -4.45 -7.70 15.81
N ARG A 77 -3.25 -8.29 15.75
CA ARG A 77 -2.03 -7.82 16.40
C ARG A 77 -0.87 -7.81 15.43
N GLY A 78 0.19 -7.12 15.83
CA GLY A 78 1.47 -7.08 15.13
C GLY A 78 1.95 -5.66 14.89
N ARG A 79 3.18 -5.54 14.42
CA ARG A 79 3.85 -4.25 14.21
C ARG A 79 4.70 -4.35 12.97
N PHE A 80 4.22 -3.74 11.88
CA PHE A 80 4.89 -3.76 10.59
C PHE A 80 5.29 -2.35 10.18
N ARG A 81 6.59 -2.10 10.20
CA ARG A 81 7.17 -0.78 9.93
C ARG A 81 7.67 -0.72 8.50
N LEU A 82 7.12 0.21 7.73
CA LEU A 82 7.49 0.48 6.35
C LEU A 82 8.31 1.75 6.27
N GLN A 83 9.36 1.73 5.46
CA GLN A 83 10.13 2.90 5.10
C GLN A 83 10.09 3.09 3.58
N PHE A 84 9.97 4.36 3.16
CA PHE A 84 9.85 4.78 1.78
C PHE A 84 10.86 5.85 1.46
N SER A 85 11.38 5.83 0.23
CA SER A 85 12.36 6.80 -0.24
C SER A 85 12.29 6.93 -1.76
N ARG A 86 12.71 8.09 -2.28
CA ARG A 86 12.98 8.27 -3.72
C ARG A 86 14.35 7.71 -4.13
N HIS A 87 15.20 7.42 -3.16
CA HIS A 87 16.57 6.95 -3.33
C HIS A 87 16.74 5.55 -2.74
N GLU A 88 17.38 4.67 -3.48
CA GLU A 88 17.60 3.25 -3.11
C GLU A 88 18.30 3.07 -1.76
N HIS A 89 19.15 4.01 -1.37
CA HIS A 89 19.96 3.93 -0.14
C HIS A 89 19.26 4.50 1.11
N PHE A 90 18.02 5.02 1.00
CA PHE A 90 17.24 5.57 2.13
C PHE A 90 18.03 6.61 2.97
N PRO A 91 18.41 7.77 2.38
CA PRO A 91 19.14 8.79 3.12
C PRO A 91 18.31 9.38 4.26
N PRO A 92 18.95 9.77 5.39
CA PRO A 92 18.30 10.56 6.42
C PRO A 92 17.73 11.87 5.85
N GLY A 93 16.56 12.29 6.29
CA GLY A 93 15.88 13.51 5.81
C GLY A 93 14.97 13.29 4.60
N ASP A 94 15.20 12.25 3.80
CA ASP A 94 14.40 11.88 2.62
C ASP A 94 13.75 10.49 2.73
N THR A 95 13.81 9.90 3.93
CA THR A 95 13.17 8.64 4.28
C THR A 95 11.90 8.90 5.09
N VAL A 96 10.76 8.44 4.59
CA VAL A 96 9.47 8.48 5.29
C VAL A 96 9.21 7.13 5.91
N GLU A 97 8.89 7.09 7.21
CA GLU A 97 8.54 5.87 7.94
C GLU A 97 7.09 5.89 8.38
N HIS A 98 6.42 4.74 8.32
CA HIS A 98 5.09 4.54 8.86
C HIS A 98 4.94 3.15 9.46
N VAL A 99 4.16 3.02 10.53
CA VAL A 99 3.93 1.73 11.21
C VAL A 99 2.47 1.32 11.12
N LEU A 100 2.25 0.09 10.66
CA LEU A 100 0.97 -0.60 10.72
C LEU A 100 0.95 -1.42 12.01
N GLU A 101 0.08 -1.05 12.95
CA GLU A 101 0.01 -1.67 14.29
C GLU A 101 -1.42 -1.99 14.75
N ARG A 102 -2.43 -1.63 13.94
CA ARG A 102 -3.84 -2.01 14.17
C ARG A 102 -4.41 -2.64 12.93
N HIS A 103 -5.28 -3.63 13.13
CA HIS A 103 -6.05 -4.23 12.05
C HIS A 103 -6.72 -3.15 11.18
N GLY A 104 -6.53 -3.22 9.87
CA GLY A 104 -7.05 -2.25 8.92
C GLY A 104 -6.10 -1.09 8.59
N HIS A 105 -5.01 -0.89 9.35
CA HIS A 105 -3.97 0.06 8.97
C HIS A 105 -3.37 -0.33 7.60
N PHE A 106 -3.24 0.64 6.72
CA PHE A 106 -2.63 0.44 5.41
C PHE A 106 -1.63 1.54 5.06
N CYS A 107 -0.69 1.16 4.19
CA CYS A 107 0.07 2.09 3.36
C CYS A 107 -0.28 1.83 1.90
N ALA A 108 -0.36 2.88 1.09
CA ALA A 108 -0.36 2.76 -0.35
C ALA A 108 0.63 3.73 -0.98
N TRP A 109 1.20 3.34 -2.11
CA TRP A 109 2.21 4.14 -2.78
C TRP A 109 2.24 3.90 -4.29
N GLY A 110 2.69 4.91 -5.01
CA GLY A 110 2.81 4.91 -6.46
C GLY A 110 4.13 4.36 -6.98
N GLU A 111 4.30 4.53 -8.30
CA GLU A 111 5.53 4.20 -9.00
C GLU A 111 6.72 5.06 -8.56
N GLY A 112 7.94 4.61 -8.83
CA GLY A 112 9.17 5.35 -8.58
C GLY A 112 9.63 5.36 -7.12
N ILE A 113 8.89 4.73 -6.21
CA ILE A 113 9.20 4.72 -4.78
C ILE A 113 9.94 3.43 -4.41
N PHE A 114 11.10 3.58 -3.76
CA PHE A 114 11.77 2.51 -3.06
C PHE A 114 11.10 2.28 -1.72
N HIS A 115 10.94 1.02 -1.34
CA HIS A 115 10.39 0.65 -0.04
C HIS A 115 11.19 -0.49 0.59
N ARG A 116 11.22 -0.48 1.92
CA ARG A 116 11.66 -1.61 2.75
C ARG A 116 10.74 -1.73 3.94
N TRP A 117 10.71 -2.90 4.56
CA TRP A 117 9.85 -3.14 5.70
C TRP A 117 10.55 -3.96 6.78
N TYR A 118 9.99 -3.91 7.98
CA TYR A 118 10.44 -4.63 9.15
C TYR A 118 9.21 -5.16 9.90
N ALA A 119 9.15 -6.46 10.11
CA ALA A 119 8.17 -7.07 11.00
C ALA A 119 8.72 -6.99 12.43
N ASP A 120 8.52 -5.84 13.08
CA ASP A 120 8.95 -5.62 14.47
C ASP A 120 8.19 -6.56 15.42
N GLU A 121 6.97 -6.95 15.06
CA GLU A 121 6.21 -8.06 15.68
C GLU A 121 5.52 -8.89 14.59
N ALA A 122 5.34 -10.20 14.87
CA ALA A 122 4.66 -11.11 13.96
C ALA A 122 3.27 -10.61 13.54
N CYS A 123 2.98 -10.67 12.25
CA CYS A 123 1.79 -10.07 11.65
C CYS A 123 1.43 -10.72 10.31
N THR A 124 0.21 -10.46 9.84
CA THR A 124 -0.23 -10.89 8.51
C THR A 124 -0.58 -9.67 7.68
N LEU A 125 0.03 -9.58 6.49
CA LEU A 125 -0.17 -8.49 5.53
C LEU A 125 -0.87 -9.03 4.28
N LEU A 126 -1.90 -8.31 3.84
CA LEU A 126 -2.42 -8.42 2.48
C LEU A 126 -1.81 -7.29 1.65
N THR A 127 -1.22 -7.64 0.51
CA THR A 127 -0.59 -6.67 -0.40
C THR A 127 -1.14 -6.81 -1.80
N LEU A 128 -1.58 -5.70 -2.38
CA LEU A 128 -2.00 -5.58 -3.78
C LEU A 128 -0.98 -4.77 -4.56
N ARG A 129 -0.72 -5.17 -5.81
CA ARG A 129 0.08 -4.41 -6.79
C ARG A 129 -0.61 -4.42 -8.13
N TRP A 130 -0.60 -3.30 -8.83
CA TRP A 130 -1.08 -3.21 -10.20
C TRP A 130 -0.46 -2.02 -10.92
N ILE A 131 -0.34 -2.15 -12.25
CA ILE A 131 0.11 -1.06 -13.12
C ILE A 131 -1.12 -0.63 -13.94
N PRO A 132 -1.68 0.56 -13.69
CA PRO A 132 -2.70 1.10 -14.58
C PRO A 132 -2.08 1.33 -15.96
N GLU A 133 -2.70 0.81 -17.03
CA GLU A 133 -2.35 1.24 -18.37
C GLU A 133 -2.66 2.74 -18.46
N SER A 134 -1.66 3.56 -18.75
CA SER A 134 -1.92 4.94 -19.15
C SER A 134 -2.82 4.85 -20.37
N GLY A 135 -4.03 5.40 -20.27
CA GLY A 135 -4.95 5.47 -21.40
C GLY A 135 -4.22 6.20 -22.53
N ARG A 136 -3.71 5.46 -23.52
CA ARG A 136 -3.36 6.06 -24.80
C ARG A 136 -4.68 6.54 -25.38
N ALA A 137 -4.91 7.84 -25.29
CA ALA A 137 -5.70 8.55 -26.28
C ALA A 137 -4.93 8.54 -27.61
#